data_AF-A0A3R8SI53-F1
#
_entry.id   AF-A0A3R8SI53-F1
#
_cell.length_a   1.000
_cell.length_b   1.000
_cell.length_c   1.000
_cell.angle_alpha   90.00
_cell.angle_beta   90.00
_cell.angle_gamma   90.00
#
_symmetry.space_group_name_H-M   'P 1'
#
loop_
_entity.id
_entity.type
_entity.pdbx_description
1 polymer ?
#
loop_
_entity_poly.entity_id
_entity_poly.type
_entity_poly.pdbx_seq_one_letter_code
_entity_poly.pdbx_strand_id
1 'polypeptide(L)'
;MDQQDIDILSHALANLRLQADINLAPKFPHFAGKPYPLGRCLEIRDEMFTLITAELKSNTQRLAILKNYMRTERTELKKVWGSLRDEYFQNAILVGDWYIDTANDTVNANKPRVEIKPISQSGFTAISHFEQFVKIARSYWQVDIYRNTAFPAIAPYLPLICVNEQGATWLAAANDDMIKVATESQFLLSEDILKQLPEPTESIVSRWQNTLLTLHEPDELLLKTGSPQAYCKKYRDTEKAADIVFRDKVVRAYMSLPKGA
;
A
#
# COMPACT_ATOMS: atom_id res chain seq x y z
N MET A 1 5.23 6.86 -26.83
CA MET A 1 4.01 7.68 -27.01
C MET A 1 4.45 9.12 -27.03
N ASP A 2 4.08 9.87 -28.06
CA ASP A 2 4.29 11.33 -28.08
C ASP A 2 3.18 12.05 -27.29
N GLN A 3 3.21 13.39 -27.27
CA GLN A 3 2.22 14.16 -26.51
C GLN A 3 0.79 13.97 -27.05
N GLN A 4 0.62 13.84 -28.37
CA GLN A 4 -0.69 13.62 -28.97
C GLN A 4 -1.25 12.26 -28.58
N ASP A 5 -0.41 11.22 -28.59
CA ASP A 5 -0.77 9.88 -28.11
C ASP A 5 -1.22 9.92 -26.65
N ILE A 6 -0.48 10.64 -25.80
CA ILE A 6 -0.76 10.79 -24.37
C ILE A 6 -2.11 11.47 -24.15
N ASP A 7 -2.38 12.56 -24.86
CA ASP A 7 -3.63 13.31 -24.72
C ASP A 7 -4.83 12.43 -25.11
N ILE A 8 -4.75 11.72 -26.24
CA ILE A 8 -5.81 10.81 -26.69
C ILE A 8 -6.03 9.69 -25.67
N LEU A 9 -4.94 9.05 -25.21
CA LEU A 9 -5.02 7.97 -24.23
C LEU A 9 -5.58 8.46 -22.89
N SER A 10 -5.16 9.63 -22.42
CA SER A 10 -5.65 10.23 -21.18
C SER A 10 -7.16 10.46 -21.23
N HIS A 11 -7.68 11.01 -22.34
CA HIS A 11 -9.12 11.16 -22.54
C HIS A 11 -9.85 9.82 -22.59
N ALA A 12 -9.30 8.82 -23.28
CA ALA A 12 -9.89 7.48 -23.34
C ALA A 12 -9.99 6.84 -21.95
N LEU A 13 -8.92 6.93 -21.15
CA LEU A 13 -8.88 6.43 -19.78
C LEU A 13 -9.77 7.23 -18.83
N ALA A 14 -9.85 8.56 -18.96
CA ALA A 14 -10.76 9.38 -18.16
C ALA A 14 -12.23 9.04 -18.45
N ASN A 15 -12.57 8.73 -19.70
CA ASN A 15 -13.89 8.24 -20.07
C ASN A 15 -14.16 6.82 -19.54
N LEU A 16 -13.14 5.96 -19.46
CA LEU A 16 -13.27 4.63 -18.86
C LEU A 16 -13.43 4.74 -17.33
N ARG A 17 -12.77 5.71 -16.72
CA ARG A 17 -12.86 6.04 -15.29
C ARG A 17 -14.27 6.40 -14.84
N LEU A 18 -15.11 6.96 -15.72
CA LEU A 18 -16.53 7.15 -15.42
C LEU A 18 -17.26 5.84 -15.07
N GLN A 19 -16.89 4.72 -15.71
CA GLN A 19 -17.48 3.42 -15.39
C GLN A 19 -17.02 2.92 -14.02
N ALA A 20 -15.74 3.11 -13.69
CA ALA A 20 -15.24 2.83 -12.36
C ALA A 20 -15.96 3.67 -11.30
N ASP A 21 -16.17 4.97 -11.55
CA ASP A 21 -16.88 5.86 -10.63
C ASP A 21 -18.32 5.40 -10.39
N ILE A 22 -19.06 5.00 -11.44
CA ILE A 22 -20.42 4.45 -11.33
C ILE A 22 -20.44 3.20 -10.44
N ASN A 23 -19.44 2.32 -10.57
CA ASN A 23 -19.36 1.08 -9.81
C ASN A 23 -18.93 1.30 -8.35
N LEU A 24 -18.03 2.26 -8.11
CA LEU A 24 -17.36 2.43 -6.82
C LEU A 24 -18.03 3.47 -5.91
N ALA A 25 -18.56 4.57 -6.45
CA ALA A 25 -19.13 5.64 -5.64
C ALA A 25 -20.27 5.15 -4.71
N PRO A 26 -21.20 4.26 -5.13
CA PRO A 26 -22.22 3.72 -4.24
C PRO A 26 -21.66 2.79 -3.15
N LYS A 27 -20.57 2.07 -3.44
CA LYS A 27 -19.96 1.10 -2.51
C LYS A 27 -19.05 1.79 -1.50
N PHE A 28 -18.40 2.88 -1.90
CA PHE A 28 -17.39 3.60 -1.14
C PHE A 28 -17.65 5.11 -1.11
N PRO A 29 -18.82 5.56 -0.61
CA PRO A 29 -19.24 6.95 -0.74
C PRO A 29 -18.37 7.93 0.04
N HIS A 30 -17.75 7.48 1.13
CA HIS A 30 -16.88 8.30 1.99
C HIS A 30 -15.64 7.54 2.44
N PHE A 31 -14.56 8.25 2.72
CA PHE A 31 -13.35 7.74 3.39
C PHE A 31 -12.80 8.79 4.35
N ALA A 32 -12.63 8.44 5.63
CA ALA A 32 -12.14 9.36 6.66
C ALA A 32 -12.86 10.74 6.64
N GLY A 33 -14.19 10.72 6.51
CA GLY A 33 -15.03 11.92 6.44
C GLY A 33 -15.02 12.67 5.10
N LYS A 34 -14.19 12.28 4.13
CA LYS A 34 -14.13 12.89 2.80
C LYS A 34 -15.03 12.15 1.81
N PRO A 35 -15.73 12.84 0.89
CA PRO A 35 -16.55 12.19 -0.13
C PRO A 35 -15.68 11.53 -1.21
N TYR A 36 -16.25 10.53 -1.89
CA TYR A 36 -15.69 9.98 -3.12
C TYR A 36 -15.38 11.11 -4.14
N PRO A 37 -14.23 11.10 -4.84
CA PRO A 37 -13.23 10.01 -4.92
C PRO A 37 -12.08 10.13 -3.91
N LEU A 38 -12.14 11.07 -2.97
CA LEU A 38 -11.00 11.39 -2.11
C LEU A 38 -10.58 10.19 -1.25
N GLY A 39 -9.28 9.88 -1.27
CA GLY A 39 -8.69 8.76 -0.53
C GLY A 39 -8.95 7.35 -1.12
N ARG A 40 -9.58 7.24 -2.30
CA ARG A 40 -9.95 5.95 -2.92
C ARG A 40 -9.03 5.50 -4.07
N CYS A 41 -7.76 5.94 -4.06
CA CYS A 41 -6.85 5.67 -5.16
C CYS A 41 -6.56 4.17 -5.37
N LEU A 42 -6.58 3.36 -4.32
CA LEU A 42 -6.42 1.91 -4.43
C LEU A 42 -7.60 1.28 -5.18
N GLU A 43 -8.82 1.52 -4.70
CA GLU A 43 -10.03 0.94 -5.27
C GLU A 43 -10.23 1.39 -6.72
N ILE A 44 -9.99 2.67 -6.99
CA ILE A 44 -10.03 3.23 -8.35
C ILE A 44 -8.99 2.56 -9.24
N ARG A 45 -7.73 2.44 -8.79
CA ARG A 45 -6.65 1.83 -9.59
C ARG A 45 -6.97 0.37 -9.91
N ASP A 46 -7.52 -0.38 -8.96
CA ASP A 46 -7.83 -1.80 -9.15
C ASP A 46 -9.02 -2.01 -10.09
N GLU A 47 -10.08 -1.22 -9.97
CA GLU A 47 -11.21 -1.24 -10.90
C GLU A 47 -10.77 -0.81 -12.31
N MET A 48 -9.99 0.27 -12.42
CA MET A 48 -9.43 0.73 -13.68
C MET A 48 -8.52 -0.32 -14.32
N PHE A 49 -7.67 -0.98 -13.55
CA PHE A 49 -6.83 -2.07 -14.08
C PHE A 49 -7.68 -3.19 -14.68
N THR A 50 -8.78 -3.56 -14.02
CA THR A 50 -9.73 -4.57 -14.52
C THR A 50 -10.40 -4.12 -15.82
N LEU A 51 -10.93 -2.89 -15.85
CA LEU A 51 -11.58 -2.31 -17.02
C LEU A 51 -10.62 -2.17 -18.21
N ILE A 52 -9.41 -1.65 -17.99
CA ILE A 52 -8.38 -1.52 -19.02
C ILE A 52 -8.01 -2.90 -19.57
N THR A 53 -7.80 -3.89 -18.69
CA THR A 53 -7.46 -5.25 -19.10
C THR A 53 -8.56 -5.89 -19.94
N ALA A 54 -9.83 -5.70 -19.56
CA ALA A 54 -10.97 -6.17 -20.34
C ALA A 54 -11.04 -5.47 -21.71
N GLU A 55 -10.82 -4.16 -21.76
CA GLU A 55 -10.87 -3.37 -22.98
C GLU A 55 -9.70 -3.71 -23.93
N LEU A 56 -8.51 -3.99 -23.42
CA LEU A 56 -7.38 -4.44 -24.25
C LEU A 56 -7.62 -5.81 -24.90
N LYS A 57 -8.40 -6.67 -24.23
CA LYS A 57 -8.82 -7.99 -24.75
C LYS A 57 -9.98 -7.89 -25.74
N SER A 58 -10.75 -6.80 -25.71
CA SER A 58 -11.85 -6.57 -26.66
C SER A 58 -11.32 -6.12 -28.03
N ASN A 59 -12.20 -6.14 -29.04
CA ASN A 59 -11.91 -5.63 -30.39
C ASN A 59 -12.16 -4.13 -30.54
N THR A 60 -12.25 -3.40 -29.42
CA THR A 60 -12.43 -1.95 -29.44
C THR A 60 -11.15 -1.24 -29.87
N GLN A 61 -11.31 -0.05 -30.46
CA GLN A 61 -10.19 0.84 -30.80
C GLN A 61 -9.89 1.85 -29.69
N ARG A 62 -10.66 1.84 -28.59
CA ARG A 62 -10.61 2.85 -27.53
C ARG A 62 -9.22 2.98 -26.90
N LEU A 63 -8.53 1.86 -26.73
CA LEU A 63 -7.17 1.79 -26.16
C LEU A 63 -6.13 1.32 -27.19
N ALA A 64 -6.35 1.59 -28.48
CA ALA A 64 -5.45 1.14 -29.55
C ALA A 64 -4.00 1.64 -29.37
N ILE A 65 -3.82 2.87 -28.90
CA ILE A 65 -2.51 3.47 -28.61
C ILE A 65 -1.76 2.64 -27.57
N LEU A 66 -2.41 2.37 -26.42
CA LEU A 66 -1.84 1.57 -25.34
C LEU A 66 -1.54 0.13 -25.81
N LYS A 67 -2.48 -0.49 -26.54
CA LYS A 67 -2.34 -1.85 -27.10
C LYS A 67 -1.16 -1.95 -28.06
N ASN A 68 -1.01 -0.97 -28.94
CA ASN A 68 0.10 -0.91 -29.89
C ASN A 68 1.43 -0.70 -29.18
N TYR A 69 1.49 0.23 -28.23
CA TYR A 69 2.68 0.45 -27.41
C TYR A 69 3.11 -0.82 -26.66
N MET A 70 2.19 -1.48 -25.96
CA MET A 70 2.44 -2.74 -25.26
C MET A 70 2.99 -3.83 -26.18
N ARG A 71 2.44 -3.96 -27.40
CA ARG A 71 2.91 -4.94 -28.40
C ARG A 71 4.30 -4.62 -28.93
N THR A 72 4.56 -3.36 -29.26
CA THR A 72 5.85 -2.91 -29.82
C THR A 72 6.97 -3.05 -28.79
N GLU A 73 6.74 -2.57 -27.56
CA GLU A 73 7.74 -2.60 -26.49
C GLU A 73 7.75 -3.92 -25.70
N ARG A 74 6.87 -4.88 -26.05
CA ARG A 74 6.72 -6.17 -25.37
C ARG A 74 6.55 -6.03 -23.86
N THR A 75 5.73 -5.07 -23.44
CA THR A 75 5.45 -4.78 -22.04
C THR A 75 4.01 -5.10 -21.67
N GLU A 76 3.80 -5.36 -20.38
CA GLU A 76 2.49 -5.63 -19.79
C GLU A 76 2.11 -4.53 -18.79
N LEU A 77 0.82 -4.45 -18.45
CA LEU A 77 0.34 -3.58 -17.39
C LEU A 77 0.73 -4.16 -16.04
N LYS A 78 1.26 -3.32 -15.16
CA LYS A 78 1.62 -3.70 -13.80
C LYS A 78 0.99 -2.75 -12.79
N LYS A 79 0.27 -3.34 -11.85
CA LYS A 79 -0.21 -2.69 -10.65
C LYS A 79 0.98 -2.34 -9.74
N VAL A 80 1.10 -1.09 -9.33
CA VAL A 80 2.18 -0.64 -8.42
C VAL A 80 1.67 0.20 -7.27
N TRP A 81 2.39 0.11 -6.15
CA TRP A 81 2.25 0.97 -4.98
C TRP A 81 3.64 1.50 -4.58
N GLY A 82 3.73 2.75 -4.15
CA GLY A 82 5.03 3.35 -3.83
C GLY A 82 4.96 4.78 -3.34
N SER A 83 6.10 5.45 -3.40
CA SER A 83 6.30 6.86 -3.06
C SER A 83 6.10 7.72 -4.29
N LEU A 84 5.38 8.84 -4.15
CA LEU A 84 5.35 9.92 -5.11
C LEU A 84 6.06 11.13 -4.51
N ARG A 85 7.28 11.41 -4.97
CA ARG A 85 8.16 12.49 -4.52
C ARG A 85 8.46 12.50 -3.01
N ASP A 86 8.33 11.35 -2.35
CA ASP A 86 8.44 11.21 -0.88
C ASP A 86 7.45 12.08 -0.08
N GLU A 87 6.34 12.44 -0.71
CA GLU A 87 5.26 13.23 -0.11
C GLU A 87 4.01 12.39 0.11
N TYR A 88 3.73 11.44 -0.80
CA TYR A 88 2.50 10.67 -0.81
C TYR A 88 2.75 9.20 -1.07
N PHE A 89 1.90 8.35 -0.49
CA PHE A 89 1.73 6.98 -0.97
C PHE A 89 0.83 6.98 -2.21
N GLN A 90 1.25 6.29 -3.25
CA GLN A 90 0.61 6.33 -4.54
C GLN A 90 0.28 4.93 -5.07
N ASN A 91 -0.92 4.79 -5.60
CA ASN A 91 -1.35 3.62 -6.37
C ASN A 91 -1.37 4.00 -7.86
N ALA A 92 -0.71 3.23 -8.70
CA ALA A 92 -0.63 3.52 -10.13
C ALA A 92 -0.56 2.25 -10.97
N ILE A 93 -0.53 2.45 -12.28
CA ILE A 93 -0.31 1.40 -13.28
C ILE A 93 0.96 1.76 -14.05
N LEU A 94 1.88 0.81 -14.19
CA LEU A 94 3.04 0.94 -15.09
C LEU A 94 2.82 0.15 -16.37
N VAL A 95 3.38 0.67 -17.45
CA VAL A 95 3.50 -0.02 -18.74
C VAL A 95 4.78 0.44 -19.43
N GLY A 96 5.78 -0.44 -19.53
CA GLY A 96 7.12 -0.09 -19.97
C GLY A 96 7.67 1.04 -19.10
N ASP A 97 8.08 2.12 -19.76
CA ASP A 97 8.62 3.33 -19.11
C ASP A 97 7.55 4.36 -18.75
N TRP A 98 6.26 4.01 -18.81
CA TRP A 98 5.16 4.92 -18.52
C TRP A 98 4.51 4.64 -17.18
N TYR A 99 4.32 5.73 -16.44
CA TYR A 99 3.52 5.84 -15.24
C TYR A 99 2.12 6.35 -15.60
N ILE A 100 1.10 5.63 -15.19
CA ILE A 100 -0.31 5.96 -15.40
C ILE A 100 -1.00 6.01 -14.04
N ASP A 101 -1.37 7.21 -13.60
CA ASP A 101 -2.22 7.43 -12.45
C ASP A 101 -3.66 7.61 -12.91
N THR A 102 -4.51 6.62 -12.67
CA THR A 102 -5.94 6.71 -13.00
C THR A 102 -6.77 7.33 -11.89
N ALA A 103 -6.14 7.84 -10.84
CA ALA A 103 -6.72 8.33 -9.59
C ALA A 103 -6.07 9.65 -9.12
N ASN A 104 -5.56 10.47 -10.05
CA ASN A 104 -4.78 11.66 -9.72
C ASN A 104 -5.60 12.75 -9.01
N ASP A 105 -6.93 12.69 -9.09
CA ASP A 105 -7.89 13.57 -8.44
C ASP A 105 -8.24 13.16 -6.99
N THR A 106 -7.71 12.05 -6.49
CA THR A 106 -8.08 11.48 -5.17
C THR A 106 -7.43 12.16 -3.96
N VAL A 107 -6.43 13.02 -4.19
CA VAL A 107 -5.89 13.92 -3.15
C VAL A 107 -6.44 15.34 -3.31
N ASN A 108 -6.65 15.78 -4.54
CA ASN A 108 -7.19 17.09 -4.89
C ASN A 108 -8.16 16.92 -6.07
N ALA A 109 -9.46 17.08 -5.79
CA ALA A 109 -10.53 16.89 -6.77
C ALA A 109 -10.48 17.85 -7.98
N ASN A 110 -9.67 18.93 -7.91
CA ASN A 110 -9.48 19.87 -9.02
C ASN A 110 -8.42 19.39 -10.03
N LYS A 111 -7.70 18.31 -9.75
CA LYS A 111 -6.73 17.73 -10.69
C LYS A 111 -7.45 16.93 -11.79
N PRO A 112 -6.82 16.73 -12.96
CA PRO A 112 -7.29 15.75 -13.94
C PRO A 112 -7.40 14.36 -13.31
N ARG A 113 -8.42 13.61 -13.69
CA ARG A 113 -8.68 12.24 -13.19
C ARG A 113 -7.55 11.26 -13.52
N VAL A 114 -6.94 11.46 -14.70
CA VAL A 114 -5.86 10.63 -15.22
C VAL A 114 -4.62 11.48 -15.47
N GLU A 115 -3.46 10.99 -15.03
CA GLU A 115 -2.15 11.53 -15.38
C GLU A 115 -1.31 10.42 -16.02
N ILE A 116 -0.65 10.74 -17.14
CA ILE A 116 0.30 9.84 -17.80
C ILE A 116 1.62 10.58 -17.94
N LYS A 117 2.71 9.98 -17.47
CA LYS A 117 4.07 10.53 -17.57
C LYS A 117 5.09 9.43 -17.82
N PRO A 118 6.26 9.74 -18.41
CA PRO A 118 7.41 8.87 -18.28
C PRO A 118 7.71 8.64 -16.80
N ILE A 119 8.06 7.41 -16.41
CA ILE A 119 8.36 7.07 -15.00
C ILE A 119 9.52 7.91 -14.47
N SER A 120 10.50 8.23 -15.32
CA SER A 120 11.63 9.10 -14.99
C SER A 120 11.23 10.56 -14.69
N GLN A 121 10.01 10.96 -15.07
CA GLN A 121 9.48 12.32 -14.87
C GLN A 121 8.28 12.37 -13.91
N SER A 122 7.76 11.23 -13.46
CA SER A 122 6.61 11.19 -12.55
C SER A 122 7.00 11.51 -11.10
N GLY A 123 8.27 11.24 -10.75
CA GLY A 123 8.73 11.25 -9.36
C GLY A 123 8.22 10.06 -8.55
N PHE A 124 7.69 9.03 -9.21
CA PHE A 124 7.27 7.79 -8.57
C PHE A 124 8.47 6.86 -8.34
N THR A 125 8.59 6.29 -7.15
CA THR A 125 9.59 5.28 -6.82
C THR A 125 8.98 4.18 -5.95
N ALA A 126 9.45 2.94 -6.10
CA ALA A 126 9.14 1.90 -5.13
C ALA A 126 9.70 2.27 -3.75
N ILE A 127 8.95 1.91 -2.70
CA ILE A 127 9.44 2.08 -1.33
C ILE A 127 10.31 0.89 -1.00
N SER A 128 11.57 1.15 -0.65
CA SER A 128 12.58 0.10 -0.48
C SER A 128 13.07 -0.08 0.96
N HIS A 129 12.69 0.82 1.86
CA HIS A 129 13.07 0.77 3.26
C HIS A 129 12.03 1.46 4.16
N PHE A 130 11.98 1.07 5.44
CA PHE A 130 10.94 1.53 6.36
C PHE A 130 11.11 3.01 6.77
N GLU A 131 12.32 3.57 6.74
CA GLU A 131 12.55 4.98 7.06
C GLU A 131 11.84 5.90 6.06
N GLN A 132 11.84 5.54 4.77
CA GLN A 132 11.09 6.25 3.74
C GLN A 132 9.59 6.17 4.01
N PHE A 133 9.07 4.98 4.32
CA PHE A 133 7.68 4.80 4.73
C PHE A 133 7.34 5.70 5.92
N VAL A 134 8.17 5.70 6.97
CA VAL A 134 7.96 6.48 8.19
C VAL A 134 7.94 7.97 7.89
N LYS A 135 8.87 8.46 7.08
CA LYS A 135 8.93 9.88 6.66
C LYS A 135 7.63 10.30 5.97
N ILE A 136 7.18 9.51 4.97
CA ILE A 136 5.97 9.80 4.21
C ILE A 136 4.74 9.74 5.13
N ALA A 137 4.58 8.65 5.88
CA ALA A 137 3.42 8.42 6.73
C ALA A 137 3.26 9.52 7.79
N ARG A 138 4.34 9.94 8.48
CA ARG A 138 4.28 11.02 9.48
C ARG A 138 3.72 12.31 8.90
N SER A 139 4.20 12.71 7.72
CA SER A 139 3.77 13.96 7.10
C SER A 139 2.39 13.84 6.45
N TYR A 140 2.15 12.77 5.69
CA TYR A 140 0.95 12.60 4.89
C TYR A 140 -0.27 12.19 5.71
N TRP A 141 -0.08 11.27 6.67
CA TRP A 141 -1.16 10.78 7.53
C TRP A 141 -1.26 11.55 8.84
N GLN A 142 -0.30 12.42 9.16
CA GLN A 142 -0.25 13.18 10.41
C GLN A 142 -0.30 12.25 11.63
N VAL A 143 0.65 11.31 11.67
CA VAL A 143 0.73 10.25 12.70
C VAL A 143 2.08 10.24 13.38
N ASP A 144 2.08 9.80 14.62
CA ASP A 144 3.28 9.30 15.28
C ASP A 144 3.51 7.83 14.92
N ILE A 145 4.77 7.42 14.90
CA ILE A 145 5.17 6.05 14.56
C ILE A 145 6.17 5.53 15.59
N TYR A 146 5.83 4.37 16.13
CA TYR A 146 6.55 3.63 17.16
C TYR A 146 6.97 2.25 16.63
N ARG A 147 7.97 1.65 17.28
CA ARG A 147 8.32 0.26 17.00
C ARG A 147 7.22 -0.69 17.50
N ASN A 148 6.98 -1.79 16.78
CA ASN A 148 6.00 -2.78 17.19
C ASN A 148 6.54 -3.70 18.30
N THR A 149 6.37 -3.27 19.57
CA THR A 149 6.56 -4.13 20.75
C THR A 149 5.26 -4.73 21.30
N ALA A 150 4.10 -4.31 20.79
CA ALA A 150 2.82 -4.89 21.17
C ALA A 150 2.68 -6.35 20.70
N PHE A 151 3.21 -6.67 19.51
CA PHE A 151 3.17 -8.02 18.94
C PHE A 151 4.55 -8.48 18.43
N PRO A 152 5.48 -8.84 19.34
CA PRO A 152 6.88 -9.12 18.98
C PRO A 152 7.07 -10.17 17.89
N ALA A 153 6.24 -11.22 17.84
CA ALA A 153 6.41 -12.30 16.86
C ALA A 153 5.95 -11.96 15.43
N ILE A 154 5.15 -10.90 15.24
CA ILE A 154 4.78 -10.43 13.90
C ILE A 154 5.54 -9.16 13.49
N ALA A 155 6.25 -8.51 14.43
CA ALA A 155 7.06 -7.34 14.18
C ALA A 155 8.11 -7.48 13.06
N PRO A 156 8.72 -8.66 12.80
CA PRO A 156 9.59 -8.81 11.63
C PRO A 156 8.90 -8.52 10.29
N TYR A 157 7.59 -8.76 10.19
CA TYR A 157 6.80 -8.46 8.99
C TYR A 157 6.09 -7.11 9.08
N LEU A 158 5.69 -6.70 10.28
CA LEU A 158 4.90 -5.50 10.56
C LEU A 158 5.58 -4.69 11.67
N PRO A 159 6.69 -3.99 11.40
CA PRO A 159 7.53 -3.40 12.45
C PRO A 159 6.98 -2.11 13.05
N LEU A 160 5.89 -1.56 12.51
CA LEU A 160 5.43 -0.20 12.81
C LEU A 160 4.06 -0.20 13.50
N ILE A 161 3.95 0.60 14.56
CA ILE A 161 2.67 1.02 15.15
C ILE A 161 2.46 2.50 14.81
N CYS A 162 1.36 2.83 14.14
CA CYS A 162 0.93 4.20 13.91
C CYS A 162 -0.09 4.64 14.95
N VAL A 163 -0.03 5.92 15.32
CA VAL A 163 -0.98 6.58 16.21
C VAL A 163 -1.35 7.94 15.63
N ASN A 164 -2.63 8.22 15.43
CA ASN A 164 -3.08 9.55 14.99
C ASN A 164 -3.31 10.51 16.16
N GLU A 165 -3.61 11.77 15.85
CA GLU A 165 -3.87 12.81 16.86
C GLU A 165 -5.08 12.49 17.77
N GLN A 166 -6.05 11.71 17.30
CA GLN A 166 -7.20 11.26 18.10
C GLN A 166 -6.84 10.03 18.96
N GLY A 167 -5.60 9.58 18.90
CA GLY A 167 -5.07 8.46 19.64
C GLY A 167 -5.42 7.09 19.05
N ALA A 168 -6.11 7.00 17.91
CA ALA A 168 -6.41 5.73 17.24
C ALA A 168 -5.12 5.05 16.77
N THR A 169 -5.02 3.73 16.97
CA THR A 169 -3.78 2.98 16.71
C THR A 169 -3.97 1.83 15.71
N TRP A 170 -2.96 1.58 14.87
CA TRP A 170 -2.95 0.46 13.92
C TRP A 170 -1.52 -0.01 13.63
N LEU A 171 -1.36 -1.28 13.23
CA LEU A 171 -0.11 -1.74 12.63
C LEU A 171 -0.01 -1.19 11.20
N ALA A 172 1.07 -0.47 10.92
CA ALA A 172 1.31 0.18 9.65
C ALA A 172 2.27 -0.63 8.78
N ALA A 173 2.45 -0.17 7.54
CA ALA A 173 3.16 -0.90 6.49
C ALA A 173 2.59 -2.32 6.29
N ALA A 174 1.30 -2.50 6.56
CA ALA A 174 0.59 -3.77 6.47
C ALA A 174 0.04 -4.02 5.05
N ASN A 175 0.94 -4.03 4.08
CA ASN A 175 0.64 -4.36 2.69
C ASN A 175 1.71 -5.29 2.11
N ASP A 176 1.40 -5.90 0.97
CA ASP A 176 2.28 -6.90 0.34
C ASP A 176 3.64 -6.31 -0.05
N ASP A 177 3.69 -5.06 -0.51
CA ASP A 177 4.94 -4.38 -0.90
C ASP A 177 5.89 -4.20 0.28
N MET A 178 5.39 -3.76 1.44
CA MET A 178 6.23 -3.58 2.63
C MET A 178 6.57 -4.91 3.32
N ILE A 179 5.69 -5.90 3.26
CA ILE A 179 6.03 -7.28 3.66
C ILE A 179 7.17 -7.81 2.80
N LYS A 180 7.15 -7.51 1.49
CA LYS A 180 8.23 -7.89 0.57
C LYS A 180 9.55 -7.18 0.92
N VAL A 181 9.53 -5.90 1.29
CA VAL A 181 10.73 -5.19 1.81
C VAL A 181 11.29 -5.92 3.04
N ALA A 182 10.43 -6.34 3.97
CA ALA A 182 10.85 -7.10 5.14
C ALA A 182 11.48 -8.45 4.75
N THR A 183 10.85 -9.23 3.86
CA THR A 183 11.31 -10.58 3.52
C THR A 183 12.51 -10.60 2.57
N GLU A 184 12.58 -9.71 1.57
CA GLU A 184 13.72 -9.63 0.65
C GLU A 184 15.01 -9.22 1.37
N SER A 185 14.90 -8.38 2.40
CA SER A 185 16.03 -8.04 3.27
C SER A 185 16.32 -9.08 4.35
N GLN A 186 15.65 -10.25 4.32
CA GLN A 186 15.75 -11.29 5.35
C GLN A 186 15.50 -10.74 6.77
N PHE A 187 14.58 -9.77 6.89
CA PHE A 187 14.23 -9.02 8.11
C PHE A 187 15.34 -8.10 8.66
N LEU A 188 16.42 -7.82 7.91
CA LEU A 188 17.42 -6.81 8.30
C LEU A 188 16.78 -5.43 8.45
N LEU A 189 16.02 -4.98 7.44
CA LEU A 189 15.43 -3.63 7.46
C LEU A 189 14.35 -3.47 8.54
N SER A 190 13.61 -4.54 8.84
CA SER A 190 12.68 -4.56 9.97
C SER A 190 13.42 -4.41 11.30
N GLU A 191 14.52 -5.15 11.49
CA GLU A 191 15.33 -5.07 12.70
C GLU A 191 15.92 -3.66 12.89
N ASP A 192 16.42 -3.05 11.81
CA ASP A 192 17.03 -1.72 11.83
C ASP A 192 16.02 -0.63 12.19
N ILE A 193 14.83 -0.64 11.59
CA ILE A 193 13.81 0.36 11.93
C ILE A 193 13.27 0.18 13.36
N LEU A 194 13.16 -1.08 13.83
CA LEU A 194 12.75 -1.38 15.21
C LEU A 194 13.77 -0.84 16.24
N LYS A 195 15.06 -0.76 15.91
CA LYS A 195 16.09 -0.16 16.78
C LYS A 195 15.99 1.37 16.83
N GLN A 196 15.63 1.99 15.71
CA GLN A 196 15.63 3.45 15.54
C GLN A 196 14.37 4.12 16.14
N LEU A 197 13.20 3.51 15.97
CA LEU A 197 11.93 4.11 16.38
C LEU A 197 11.77 4.12 17.91
N PRO A 198 11.02 5.08 18.48
CA PRO A 198 10.73 5.08 19.91
C PRO A 198 9.87 3.88 20.32
N GLU A 199 9.98 3.48 21.58
CA GLU A 199 9.03 2.55 22.21
C GLU A 199 7.63 3.19 22.27
N PRO A 200 6.56 2.42 22.00
CA PRO A 200 5.21 2.88 22.26
C PRO A 200 5.01 3.12 23.76
N THR A 201 4.16 4.07 24.12
CA THR A 201 3.77 4.29 25.51
C THR A 201 3.04 3.06 26.08
N GLU A 202 3.06 2.90 27.40
CA GLU A 202 2.32 1.82 28.07
C GLU A 202 0.82 1.83 27.73
N SER A 203 0.24 3.03 27.54
CA SER A 203 -1.16 3.17 27.13
C SER A 203 -1.45 2.58 25.75
N ILE A 204 -0.53 2.71 24.78
CA ILE A 204 -0.68 2.12 23.44
C ILE A 204 -0.61 0.59 23.54
N VAL A 205 0.38 0.06 24.26
CA VAL A 205 0.57 -1.39 24.44
C VAL A 205 -0.62 -2.01 25.17
N SER A 206 -1.05 -1.38 26.27
CA SER A 206 -2.18 -1.86 27.08
C SER A 206 -3.47 -1.91 26.26
N ARG A 207 -3.65 -0.97 25.34
CA ARG A 207 -4.83 -0.97 24.47
C ARG A 207 -4.86 -2.20 23.56
N TRP A 208 -3.76 -2.50 22.89
CA TRP A 208 -3.65 -3.72 22.07
C TRP A 208 -3.85 -5.00 22.88
N GLN A 209 -3.30 -5.05 24.10
CA GLN A 209 -3.51 -6.19 25.01
C GLN A 209 -4.99 -6.34 25.39
N ASN A 210 -5.67 -5.24 25.74
CA ASN A 210 -7.11 -5.26 26.02
C ASN A 210 -7.91 -5.70 24.79
N THR A 211 -7.52 -5.24 23.59
CA THR A 211 -8.13 -5.68 22.34
C THR A 211 -8.00 -7.19 22.15
N LEU A 212 -6.83 -7.79 22.43
CA LEU A 212 -6.66 -9.25 22.36
C LEU A 212 -7.58 -10.01 23.31
N LEU A 213 -7.85 -9.48 24.51
CA LEU A 213 -8.75 -10.11 25.48
C LEU A 213 -10.21 -10.17 25.00
N THR A 214 -10.59 -9.35 24.02
CA THR A 214 -11.94 -9.39 23.43
C THR A 214 -12.09 -10.46 22.35
N LEU A 215 -10.99 -11.06 21.89
CA LEU A 215 -11.01 -12.09 20.87
C LEU A 215 -11.32 -13.45 21.50
N HIS A 216 -12.28 -14.18 20.93
CA HIS A 216 -12.68 -15.52 21.40
C HIS A 216 -11.50 -16.51 21.34
N GLU A 217 -10.64 -16.41 20.31
CA GLU A 217 -9.46 -17.25 20.11
C GLU A 217 -8.36 -16.45 19.35
N PRO A 218 -7.52 -15.68 20.05
CA PRO A 218 -6.43 -14.94 19.39
C PRO A 218 -5.38 -15.88 18.81
N ASP A 219 -4.83 -15.54 17.63
CA ASP A 219 -3.74 -16.33 17.02
C ASP A 219 -2.52 -16.38 17.95
N GLU A 220 -1.91 -17.56 18.07
CA GLU A 220 -0.75 -17.80 18.93
C GLU A 220 0.40 -16.82 18.68
N LEU A 221 0.57 -16.34 17.44
CA LEU A 221 1.58 -15.34 17.09
C LEU A 221 1.35 -14.00 17.80
N LEU A 222 0.10 -13.60 18.02
CA LEU A 222 -0.24 -12.36 18.71
C LEU A 222 0.02 -12.45 20.22
N LEU A 223 0.01 -13.66 20.78
CA LEU A 223 0.23 -13.93 22.19
C LEU A 223 1.72 -14.09 22.55
N LYS A 224 2.60 -14.20 21.55
CA LYS A 224 4.04 -14.38 21.77
C LYS A 224 4.66 -13.13 22.38
N THR A 225 5.37 -13.32 23.49
CA THR A 225 6.18 -12.30 24.15
C THR A 225 7.65 -12.37 23.71
N GLY A 226 8.43 -11.36 24.11
CA GLY A 226 9.86 -11.27 23.85
C GLY A 226 10.24 -10.00 23.10
N SER A 227 11.46 -9.97 22.56
CA SER A 227 11.98 -8.84 21.79
C SER A 227 11.65 -8.99 20.29
N PRO A 228 11.10 -7.96 19.63
CA PRO A 228 10.94 -7.92 18.17
C PRO A 228 12.23 -8.22 17.39
N GLN A 229 13.37 -7.70 17.85
CA GLN A 229 14.68 -7.91 17.24
C GLN A 229 15.12 -9.37 17.36
N ALA A 230 14.83 -10.01 18.50
CA ALA A 230 15.10 -11.45 18.66
C ALA A 230 14.27 -12.29 17.67
N TYR A 231 13.03 -11.89 17.38
CA TYR A 231 12.23 -12.55 16.33
C TYR A 231 12.79 -12.29 14.93
N CYS A 232 13.28 -11.09 14.62
CA CYS A 232 13.94 -10.81 13.33
C CYS A 232 15.12 -11.78 13.11
N LYS A 233 15.99 -11.93 14.12
CA LYS A 233 17.10 -12.89 14.07
C LYS A 233 16.61 -14.34 13.95
N LYS A 234 15.67 -14.77 14.80
CA LYS A 234 15.12 -16.13 14.77
C LYS A 234 14.53 -16.48 13.40
N TYR A 235 13.79 -15.57 12.80
CA TYR A 235 13.13 -15.79 11.51
C TYR A 235 14.10 -15.81 10.35
N ARG A 236 15.20 -15.04 10.44
CA ARG A 236 16.34 -15.14 9.55
C ARG A 236 17.01 -16.52 9.66
N ASP A 237 17.34 -16.95 10.87
CA ASP A 237 18.02 -18.22 11.16
C ASP A 237 17.17 -19.45 10.80
N THR A 238 15.84 -19.28 10.69
CA THR A 238 14.88 -20.33 10.33
C THR A 238 14.21 -20.11 8.97
N GLU A 239 14.81 -19.25 8.12
CA GLU A 239 14.44 -19.02 6.72
C GLU A 239 12.97 -18.62 6.49
N LYS A 240 12.35 -17.94 7.45
CA LYS A 240 10.93 -17.54 7.35
C LYS A 240 10.63 -16.52 6.27
N ALA A 241 11.65 -15.84 5.75
CA ALA A 241 11.49 -14.93 4.63
C ALA A 241 10.99 -15.63 3.35
N ALA A 242 11.39 -16.90 3.14
CA ALA A 242 10.95 -17.70 1.98
C ALA A 242 9.71 -18.57 2.29
N ASP A 243 9.27 -18.63 3.55
CA ASP A 243 8.15 -19.47 4.00
C ASP A 243 6.81 -18.77 3.76
N ILE A 244 6.21 -19.03 2.59
CA ILE A 244 4.92 -18.45 2.18
C ILE A 244 3.80 -18.84 3.15
N VAL A 245 3.79 -20.09 3.64
CA VAL A 245 2.76 -20.58 4.56
C VAL A 245 2.81 -19.82 5.89
N PHE A 246 4.03 -19.57 6.39
CA PHE A 246 4.23 -18.78 7.60
C PHE A 246 3.90 -17.30 7.38
N ARG A 247 4.29 -16.72 6.25
CA ARG A 247 3.89 -15.35 5.87
C ARG A 247 2.37 -15.20 5.86
N ASP A 248 1.64 -16.16 5.30
CA ASP A 248 0.18 -16.13 5.30
C ASP A 248 -0.41 -16.32 6.71
N LYS A 249 0.25 -17.10 7.58
CA LYS A 249 -0.13 -17.17 9.00
C LYS A 249 0.01 -15.81 9.69
N VAL A 250 1.11 -15.10 9.45
CA VAL A 250 1.32 -13.74 9.99
C VAL A 250 0.25 -12.78 9.49
N VAL A 251 -0.06 -12.80 8.19
CA VAL A 251 -1.12 -11.95 7.61
C VAL A 251 -2.49 -12.29 8.22
N ARG A 252 -2.84 -13.57 8.39
CA ARG A 252 -4.09 -13.97 9.05
C ARG A 252 -4.16 -13.51 10.51
N ALA A 253 -3.06 -13.65 11.25
CA ALA A 253 -2.97 -13.17 12.62
C ALA A 253 -3.22 -11.66 12.67
N TYR A 254 -2.57 -10.87 11.82
CA TYR A 254 -2.83 -9.43 11.70
C TYR A 254 -4.30 -9.13 11.35
N MET A 255 -4.88 -9.83 10.38
CA MET A 255 -6.26 -9.61 9.93
C MET A 255 -7.32 -9.98 10.99
N SER A 256 -6.96 -10.79 11.99
CA SER A 256 -7.83 -11.09 13.13
C SER A 256 -7.91 -9.95 14.15
N LEU A 257 -6.97 -9.00 14.11
CA LEU A 257 -7.03 -7.82 14.96
C LEU A 257 -8.16 -6.89 14.50
N PRO A 258 -8.92 -6.29 15.44
CA PRO A 258 -9.86 -5.24 15.12
C PRO A 258 -9.19 -4.08 14.38
N LYS A 259 -9.88 -3.53 13.38
CA LYS A 259 -9.39 -2.40 12.60
C LYS A 259 -9.44 -1.13 13.46
N GLY A 260 -8.29 -0.73 13.98
CA GLY A 260 -8.16 0.43 14.87
C GLY A 260 -8.40 0.02 16.32
N ALA A 261 -7.34 0.07 17.14
CA ALA A 261 -7.44 -0.04 18.59
C ALA A 261 -7.45 1.37 19.21
#